data_AF-A0A3D2WY33-F1
#
_entry.id   AF-A0A3D2WY33-F1
#
_cell.length_a   1.000
_cell.length_b   1.000
_cell.length_c   1.000
_cell.angle_alpha   90.00
_cell.angle_beta   90.00
_cell.angle_gamma   90.00
#
_symmetry.space_group_name_H-M   'P 1'
#
loop_
_entity.id
_entity.type
_entity.pdbx_description
1 polymer ?
#
loop_
_entity_poly.entity_id
_entity_poly.type
_entity_poly.pdbx_seq_one_letter_code
_entity_poly.pdbx_strand_id
1 'polypeptide(L)'
;MSDIIKKIFLAGLGAATLTREKAEDIIEELVKKGELSREEKPGVLNDLLKEADKRKEEARNFISEEVKKVLKTLNIATKEDLDSLEKRLKNHIKQKHGADKK
;
A
#
# COMPACT_ATOMS: atom_id res chain seq x y z
N MET A 1 -23.44 -13.99 -10.02
CA MET A 1 -22.06 -13.50 -10.24
C MET A 1 -21.97 -11.97 -10.24
N SER A 2 -22.88 -11.25 -10.90
CA SER A 2 -22.92 -9.76 -10.90
C SER A 2 -23.00 -9.11 -9.51
N ASP A 3 -23.78 -9.68 -8.58
CA ASP A 3 -23.90 -9.14 -7.22
C ASP A 3 -22.62 -9.27 -6.39
N ILE A 4 -21.81 -10.30 -6.63
CA ILE A 4 -20.55 -10.49 -5.93
C ILE A 4 -19.55 -9.43 -6.40
N ILE A 5 -19.51 -9.15 -7.71
CA ILE A 5 -18.66 -8.09 -8.27
C ILE A 5 -19.10 -6.72 -7.74
N LYS A 6 -20.40 -6.44 -7.69
CA LYS A 6 -20.94 -5.20 -7.08
C LYS A 6 -20.59 -5.10 -5.60
N LYS A 7 -20.71 -6.18 -4.83
CA LYS A 7 -20.36 -6.20 -3.40
C LYS A 7 -18.86 -6.03 -3.18
N ILE A 8 -18.01 -6.67 -3.98
CA ILE A 8 -16.55 -6.49 -3.94
C ILE A 8 -16.19 -5.05 -4.31
N PHE A 9 -16.86 -4.47 -5.30
CA PHE A 9 -16.65 -3.08 -5.71
C PHE A 9 -17.13 -2.08 -4.63
N LEU A 10 -18.31 -2.29 -4.05
CA LEU A 10 -18.84 -1.48 -2.95
C LEU A 10 -18.04 -1.64 -1.66
N ALA A 11 -17.58 -2.84 -1.33
CA ALA A 11 -16.71 -3.10 -0.20
C ALA A 11 -15.30 -2.54 -0.44
N GLY A 12 -14.79 -2.64 -1.67
CA GLY A 12 -13.54 -2.02 -2.08
C GLY A 12 -13.60 -0.49 -2.01
N LEU A 13 -14.71 0.11 -2.45
CA LEU A 13 -14.98 1.52 -2.27
C LEU A 13 -15.10 1.88 -0.79
N GLY A 14 -15.89 1.13 0.01
CA GLY A 14 -16.10 1.41 1.43
C GLY A 14 -14.85 1.26 2.30
N ALA A 15 -13.97 0.30 2.00
CA ALA A 15 -12.69 0.13 2.68
C ALA A 15 -11.65 1.17 2.23
N ALA A 16 -11.65 1.54 0.94
CA ALA A 16 -10.77 2.59 0.43
C ALA A 16 -11.19 4.00 0.87
N THR A 17 -12.49 4.24 1.04
CA THR A 17 -13.09 5.53 1.44
C THR A 17 -13.51 5.57 2.90
N LEU A 18 -13.01 4.67 3.76
CA LEU A 18 -13.17 4.83 5.20
C LEU A 18 -12.49 6.15 5.61
N THR A 19 -13.30 7.18 5.79
CA THR A 19 -12.92 8.50 6.27
C THR A 19 -13.20 8.59 7.76
N ARG A 20 -12.57 9.56 8.43
CA ARG A 20 -12.89 9.87 9.83
C ARG A 20 -14.40 10.09 10.02
N GLU A 21 -15.04 10.80 9.10
CA GLU A 21 -16.48 11.08 9.15
C GLU A 21 -17.33 9.80 9.14
N LYS A 22 -17.01 8.85 8.26
CA LYS A 22 -17.73 7.57 8.21
C LYS A 22 -17.43 6.67 9.40
N ALA A 23 -16.20 6.69 9.91
CA ALA A 23 -15.84 6.00 11.13
C ALA A 23 -16.59 6.58 12.35
N GLU A 24 -16.72 7.91 12.42
CA GLU A 24 -17.50 8.60 13.45
C GLU A 24 -18.99 8.25 13.39
N ASP A 25 -19.58 8.20 12.19
CA ASP A 25 -20.97 7.78 11.99
C ASP A 25 -21.22 6.37 12.54
N ILE A 26 -20.36 5.41 12.18
CA ILE A 26 -20.45 4.01 12.63
C ILE A 26 -20.34 3.93 14.14
N ILE A 27 -19.36 4.63 14.73
CA ILE A 27 -19.16 4.61 16.19
C ILE A 27 -20.33 5.29 16.91
N GLU A 28 -20.90 6.37 16.37
CA GLU A 28 -22.08 7.00 16.97
C GLU A 28 -23.30 6.07 16.93
N GLU A 29 -23.46 5.22 15.90
CA GLU A 29 -24.49 4.18 15.90
C GLU A 29 -24.28 3.14 17.00
N LEU A 30 -23.03 2.71 17.24
CA LEU A 30 -22.71 1.76 18.31
C LEU A 30 -22.99 2.35 19.69
N VAL A 31 -22.69 3.64 19.88
CA VAL A 31 -23.04 4.37 21.11
C VAL A 31 -24.56 4.44 21.29
N LYS A 32 -25.32 4.77 20.23
CA LYS A 32 -26.78 4.83 20.29
C LYS A 32 -27.43 3.48 20.62
N LYS A 33 -26.82 2.38 20.17
CA LYS A 33 -27.25 1.02 20.49
C LYS A 33 -26.85 0.56 21.90
N GLY A 34 -26.06 1.36 22.62
CA GLY A 34 -25.52 1.02 23.93
C GLY A 34 -24.39 -0.01 23.88
N GLU A 35 -23.86 -0.31 22.69
CA GLU A 35 -22.75 -1.25 22.49
C GLU A 35 -21.38 -0.60 22.76
N LEU A 36 -21.34 0.74 22.84
CA LEU A 36 -20.14 1.51 23.18
C LEU A 36 -20.51 2.67 24.12
N SER A 37 -19.69 2.94 25.13
CA SER A 37 -19.88 4.15 25.94
C SER A 37 -19.42 5.41 25.18
N ARG A 38 -19.99 6.57 25.53
CA ARG A 38 -19.57 7.87 24.98
C ARG A 38 -18.11 8.21 25.35
N GLU A 39 -17.64 7.69 26.47
CA GLU A 39 -16.29 7.92 26.99
C GLU A 39 -15.24 7.16 26.16
N GLU A 40 -15.59 5.99 25.63
CA GLU A 40 -14.71 5.15 24.80
C GLU A 40 -14.64 5.60 23.33
N LYS A 41 -15.64 6.36 22.86
CA LYS A 41 -15.75 6.82 21.47
C LYS A 41 -14.45 7.40 20.88
N PRO A 42 -13.73 8.33 21.53
CA PRO A 42 -12.52 8.93 20.96
C PRO A 42 -11.37 7.93 20.81
N GLY A 43 -11.27 6.97 21.73
CA GLY A 43 -10.24 5.92 21.70
C GLY A 43 -10.47 4.97 20.53
N VAL A 44 -11.68 4.40 20.46
CA VAL A 44 -12.06 3.45 19.41
C VAL A 44 -11.98 4.07 18.01
N LEU A 45 -12.37 5.34 17.87
CA LEU A 45 -12.24 6.06 16.60
C LEU A 45 -10.78 6.16 16.15
N ASN A 46 -9.89 6.56 17.05
CA ASN A 46 -8.48 6.69 16.73
C ASN A 46 -7.84 5.33 16.41
N ASP A 47 -8.19 4.29 17.15
CA ASP A 47 -7.67 2.94 16.90
C ASP A 47 -8.15 2.38 15.56
N LEU A 48 -9.44 2.58 15.24
CA LEU A 48 -10.00 2.18 13.94
C LEU A 48 -9.30 2.90 12.78
N LEU A 49 -9.04 4.21 12.91
CA LEU A 49 -8.33 4.98 11.88
C LEU A 49 -6.87 4.55 11.74
N LYS A 50 -6.16 4.32 12.84
CA LYS A 50 -4.78 3.81 12.82
C LYS A 50 -4.68 2.44 12.16
N GLU A 51 -5.58 1.53 12.50
CA GLU A 51 -5.63 0.19 11.90
C GLU A 51 -5.96 0.26 10.41
N ALA A 52 -6.88 1.16 10.02
CA ALA A 52 -7.19 1.38 8.62
C ALA A 52 -5.99 1.90 7.82
N ASP A 53 -5.23 2.85 8.37
CA ASP A 53 -4.02 3.38 7.72
C ASP A 53 -2.94 2.31 7.58
N LYS A 54 -2.72 1.51 8.62
CA LYS A 54 -1.79 0.36 8.57
C LYS A 54 -2.17 -0.64 7.49
N ARG A 55 -3.45 -1.02 7.41
CA ARG A 55 -3.95 -1.94 6.37
C ARG A 55 -3.83 -1.37 4.97
N LYS A 56 -4.03 -0.06 4.79
CA LYS A 56 -3.80 0.62 3.51
C LYS A 56 -2.34 0.52 3.08
N GLU A 57 -1.40 0.69 4.00
CA GLU A 57 0.03 0.55 3.72
C GLU A 57 0.40 -0.88 3.34
N GLU A 58 -0.06 -1.87 4.10
CA GLU A 58 0.15 -3.30 3.79
C GLU A 58 -0.41 -3.66 2.42
N ALA A 59 -1.62 -3.19 2.09
CA ALA A 59 -2.23 -3.41 0.78
C ALA A 59 -1.43 -2.75 -0.35
N ARG A 60 -0.93 -1.52 -0.16
CA ARG A 60 -0.06 -0.85 -1.13
C ARG A 60 1.23 -1.61 -1.37
N ASN A 61 1.87 -2.09 -0.32
CA ASN A 61 3.10 -2.87 -0.41
C ASN A 61 2.85 -4.18 -1.16
N PHE A 62 1.78 -4.90 -0.82
CA PHE A 62 1.39 -6.12 -1.52
C PHE A 62 1.17 -5.87 -3.02
N ILE A 63 0.39 -4.84 -3.39
CA ILE A 63 0.14 -4.50 -4.79
C ILE A 63 1.44 -4.13 -5.51
N SER A 64 2.30 -3.33 -4.89
CA SER A 64 3.59 -2.94 -5.46
C SER A 64 4.47 -4.16 -5.77
N GLU A 65 4.55 -5.11 -4.84
CA GLU A 65 5.32 -6.35 -5.02
C GLU A 65 4.73 -7.25 -6.11
N GLU A 66 3.41 -7.39 -6.18
CA GLU A 66 2.76 -8.16 -7.24
C GLU A 66 2.98 -7.51 -8.61
N VAL A 67 2.89 -6.19 -8.72
CA VAL A 67 3.20 -5.45 -9.96
C VAL A 67 4.65 -5.67 -10.38
N LYS A 68 5.61 -5.56 -9.45
CA LYS A 68 7.03 -5.84 -9.73
C LYS A 68 7.24 -7.26 -10.26
N LYS A 69 6.57 -8.27 -9.67
CA LYS A 69 6.63 -9.66 -10.15
C LYS A 69 6.13 -9.77 -11.58
N VAL A 70 4.98 -9.16 -11.90
CA VAL A 70 4.41 -9.16 -13.25
C VAL A 70 5.36 -8.51 -14.25
N LEU A 71 5.91 -7.33 -13.93
CA LEU A 71 6.89 -6.66 -14.78
C LEU A 71 8.12 -7.53 -15.06
N LYS A 72 8.61 -8.22 -14.02
CA LYS A 72 9.72 -9.17 -14.14
C LYS A 72 9.38 -10.36 -15.04
N THR A 73 8.18 -10.92 -14.92
CA THR A 73 7.72 -12.01 -15.80
C THR A 73 7.59 -11.58 -17.26
N LEU A 74 7.21 -10.33 -17.50
CA LEU A 74 7.14 -9.73 -18.84
C LEU A 74 8.50 -9.24 -19.37
N ASN A 75 9.60 -9.49 -18.64
CA ASN A 75 10.95 -9.00 -18.95
C ASN A 75 11.02 -7.47 -19.14
N ILE A 76 10.18 -6.71 -18.44
CA ILE A 76 10.20 -5.25 -18.46
C ILE A 76 11.23 -4.80 -17.41
N ALA A 77 12.28 -4.13 -17.88
CA ALA A 77 13.31 -3.58 -17.00
C ALA A 77 12.74 -2.39 -16.20
N THR A 78 13.00 -2.38 -14.89
CA THR A 78 12.67 -1.25 -14.03
C THR A 78 13.77 -0.18 -14.09
N LYS A 79 13.48 1.02 -13.59
CA LYS A 79 14.49 2.07 -13.47
C LYS A 79 15.65 1.65 -12.56
N GLU A 80 15.34 0.95 -11.48
CA GLU A 80 16.35 0.44 -10.53
C GLU A 80 17.31 -0.55 -11.19
N ASP A 81 16.81 -1.40 -12.09
CA ASP A 81 17.64 -2.32 -12.87
C ASP A 81 18.60 -1.55 -13.79
N LEU A 82 18.12 -0.48 -14.43
CA LEU A 82 18.93 0.37 -15.32
C LEU A 82 20.00 1.14 -14.54
N ASP A 83 19.65 1.72 -13.39
CA ASP A 83 20.60 2.44 -12.52
C ASP A 83 21.69 1.48 -11.99
N SER A 84 21.30 0.26 -11.62
CA SER A 84 22.23 -0.80 -11.22
C SER A 84 23.18 -1.18 -12.37
N LEU A 85 22.67 -1.31 -13.58
CA LEU A 85 23.47 -1.58 -14.77
C LEU A 85 24.44 -0.44 -15.09
N GLU A 86 23.99 0.82 -15.02
CA GLU A 86 24.84 2.00 -15.22
C GLU A 86 25.99 2.03 -14.20
N LYS A 87 25.70 1.76 -12.93
CA LYS A 87 26.71 1.71 -11.88
C LYS A 87 27.75 0.60 -12.13
N ARG A 88 27.30 -0.60 -12.53
CA ARG A 88 28.20 -1.71 -12.90
C ARG A 88 29.06 -1.35 -14.12
N LEU A 89 28.47 -0.69 -15.12
CA LEU A 89 29.17 -0.25 -16.32
C LEU A 89 30.26 0.79 -15.99
N LYS A 90 29.93 1.81 -15.19
CA LYS A 90 30.89 2.81 -14.71
C LYS A 90 32.05 2.16 -13.95
N ASN A 91 31.77 1.18 -13.10
CA ASN A 91 32.80 0.46 -12.34
C ASN A 91 33.71 -0.36 -13.26
N HIS A 92 33.16 -1.06 -14.25
CA HIS A 92 33.98 -1.81 -15.22
C HIS A 92 34.83 -0.90 -16.11
N ILE A 93 34.30 0.24 -16.55
CA ILE A 93 35.07 1.22 -17.33
C ILE A 93 36.24 1.77 -16.51
N LYS A 94 36.02 2.08 -15.23
CA LYS A 94 37.10 2.52 -14.32
C LYS A 94 38.19 1.45 -14.13
N GLN A 95 37.83 0.17 -14.02
CA GLN A 95 38.81 -0.90 -13.87
C GLN A 95 39.66 -1.09 -15.13
N LYS A 96 39.06 -1.06 -16.33
CA LYS A 96 39.83 -1.17 -17.58
C LYS A 96 40.77 0.02 -17.81
N HIS A 97 40.33 1.25 -17.55
CA HIS A 97 41.17 2.44 -17.76
C HIS A 97 42.23 2.66 -16.66
N GLY A 98 42.12 1.99 -15.52
CA GLY A 98 43.17 1.96 -14.49
C GLY A 98 44.29 0.94 -14.77
N ALA A 99 44.05 -0.06 -15.62
CA ALA A 99 45.01 -1.09 -15.98
C ALA A 99 45.97 -0.66 -17.11
N ASP A 100 45.55 0.26 -17.99
CA ASP A 100 46.38 0.80 -19.10
C ASP A 100 47.36 1.91 -18.66
N LYS A 101 47.38 2.30 -17.38
CA LYS A 101 48.28 3.36 -16.84
C LYS A 101 49.43 2.83 -15.98
N LYS A 102 49.76 1.53 -16.05
CA LYS A 102 50.91 0.94 -15.34
C LYS A 102 51.91 0.33 -16.31
#